data_AF-Q01XH3-F1
#
_entry.id   AF-Q01XH3-F1
#
_cell.length_a   1.000
_cell.length_b   1.000
_cell.length_c   1.000
_cell.angle_alpha   90.00
_cell.angle_beta   90.00
_cell.angle_gamma   90.00
#
_symmetry.space_group_name_H-M   'P 1'
#
loop_
_entity.id
_entity.type
_entity.pdbx_description
1 polymer ?
#
loop_
_entity_poly.entity_id
_entity_poly.type
_entity_poly.pdbx_seq_one_letter_code
_entity_poly.pdbx_strand_id
1 'polypeptide(L)'
;MLEYANHQDIRQRLWDELETARAEHVAASRQFDLTVHESPSGLPHPDGVLRMQQVGRNAGSALQDYMRALKRFTDFTLNGTIPPDLLPPAP
;
A
#
# COMPACT_ATOMS: atom_id res chain seq x y z
N MET A 1 -4.92 -30.19 -14.10
CA MET A 1 -3.57 -29.64 -13.77
C MET A 1 -3.42 -28.15 -14.08
N LEU A 2 -4.31 -27.50 -14.85
CA LEU A 2 -4.21 -26.07 -15.19
C LEU A 2 -4.67 -25.09 -14.09
N GLU A 3 -5.51 -25.52 -13.15
CA GLU A 3 -6.06 -24.65 -12.08
C GLU A 3 -5.02 -24.21 -11.03
N TYR A 4 -4.04 -25.06 -10.72
CA TYR A 4 -3.03 -24.77 -9.68
C TYR A 4 -1.97 -23.75 -10.14
N ALA A 5 -1.58 -23.78 -11.42
CA ALA A 5 -0.64 -22.81 -11.98
C ALA A 5 -1.22 -21.39 -11.95
N ASN A 6 -2.53 -21.26 -12.20
CA ASN A 6 -3.23 -19.98 -12.17
C ASN A 6 -3.34 -19.43 -10.74
N HIS A 7 -3.62 -20.29 -9.75
CA HIS A 7 -3.68 -19.87 -8.34
C HIS A 7 -2.34 -19.40 -7.78
N GLN A 8 -1.25 -20.08 -8.13
CA GLN A 8 0.08 -19.66 -7.66
C GLN A 8 0.52 -18.34 -8.30
N ASP A 9 0.22 -18.14 -9.60
CA ASP A 9 0.48 -16.88 -10.30
C ASP A 9 -0.33 -15.72 -9.70
N ILE A 10 -1.64 -15.91 -9.51
CA ILE A 10 -2.53 -14.92 -8.87
C ILE A 10 -2.02 -14.57 -7.46
N ARG A 11 -1.64 -15.58 -6.66
CA ARG A 11 -1.06 -15.34 -5.34
C ARG A 11 0.21 -14.52 -5.41
N GLN A 12 1.09 -14.82 -6.36
CA GLN A 12 2.37 -14.14 -6.51
C GLN A 12 2.19 -12.69 -6.96
N ARG A 13 1.25 -12.42 -7.86
CA ARG A 13 0.89 -11.05 -8.26
C ARG A 13 0.30 -10.25 -7.10
N LEU A 14 -0.61 -10.85 -6.34
CA LEU A 14 -1.17 -10.21 -5.14
C LEU A 14 -0.12 -9.98 -4.06
N TRP A 15 0.88 -10.86 -3.95
CA TRP A 15 2.02 -10.67 -3.06
C TRP A 15 2.91 -9.52 -3.52
N ASP A 16 3.22 -9.43 -4.82
CA ASP A 16 4.03 -8.36 -5.40
C ASP A 16 3.36 -6.99 -5.25
N GLU A 17 2.04 -6.92 -5.49
CA GLU A 17 1.23 -5.72 -5.23
C GLU A 17 1.27 -5.32 -3.74
N LEU A 18 1.15 -6.30 -2.84
CA LEU A 18 1.21 -6.07 -1.39
C LEU A 18 2.60 -5.56 -0.97
N GLU A 19 3.66 -6.15 -1.50
CA GLU A 19 5.04 -5.80 -1.18
C GLU A 19 5.38 -4.40 -1.69
N THR A 20 4.93 -4.06 -2.91
CA THR A 20 5.06 -2.73 -3.49
C THR A 20 4.34 -1.68 -2.63
N ALA A 21 3.06 -1.91 -2.33
CA ALA A 21 2.28 -0.99 -1.50
C ALA A 21 2.87 -0.85 -0.07
N ARG A 22 3.43 -1.93 0.47
CA ARG A 22 4.15 -1.90 1.76
C ARG A 22 5.42 -1.05 1.68
N ALA A 23 6.21 -1.20 0.62
CA ALA A 23 7.42 -0.42 0.43
C ALA A 23 7.11 1.08 0.32
N GLU A 24 6.06 1.44 -0.44
CA GLU A 24 5.59 2.82 -0.55
C GLU A 24 5.10 3.40 0.78
N HIS A 25 4.33 2.61 1.55
CA HIS A 25 3.91 3.02 2.89
C HIS A 25 5.10 3.24 3.84
N VAL A 26 6.09 2.34 3.84
CA VAL A 26 7.31 2.48 4.67
C VAL A 26 8.11 3.72 4.25
N ALA A 27 8.24 3.98 2.95
CA ALA A 27 8.92 5.16 2.43
C ALA A 27 8.19 6.46 2.85
N ALA A 28 6.87 6.51 2.68
CA ALA A 28 6.05 7.66 3.07
C ALA A 28 6.08 7.89 4.59
N SER A 29 6.05 6.81 5.39
CA SER A 29 6.16 6.88 6.85
C SER A 29 7.52 7.40 7.31
N ARG A 30 8.62 6.94 6.69
CA ARG A 30 9.97 7.48 6.97
C ARG A 30 10.07 8.96 6.59
N GLN A 31 9.49 9.37 5.47
CA GLN A 31 9.51 10.77 5.06
C GLN A 31 8.72 11.66 6.04
N PHE A 32 7.62 11.15 6.58
CA PHE A 32 6.87 11.83 7.64
C PHE A 32 7.71 11.98 8.92
N ASP A 33 8.33 10.89 9.38
CA ASP A 33 9.19 10.89 10.58
C ASP A 33 10.37 11.87 10.45
N LEU A 34 11.05 11.87 9.30
CA LEU A 34 12.11 12.84 8.98
C LEU A 34 11.58 14.27 8.98
N THR A 35 10.43 14.54 8.36
CA THR A 35 9.84 15.89 8.33
C THR A 35 9.47 16.40 9.73
N VAL A 36 9.00 15.50 10.60
CA VAL A 36 8.69 15.81 12.00
C VAL A 36 9.98 16.06 12.80
N HIS A 37 11.03 15.27 12.56
CA HIS A 37 12.31 15.38 13.27
C HIS A 37 13.17 16.57 12.80
N GLU A 38 13.13 16.91 11.51
CA GLU A 38 13.82 18.04 10.87
C GLU A 38 13.14 19.40 11.13
N SER A 39 12.19 19.49 12.08
CA SER A 39 11.59 20.76 12.50
C SER A 39 12.31 21.29 13.77
N PRO A 40 13.43 22.04 13.66
CA PRO A 40 14.24 22.51 14.78
C PRO A 40 13.62 23.65 15.60
N SER A 41 12.45 24.18 15.21
CA SER A 41 11.77 25.22 15.95
C SER A 41 10.51 24.66 16.58
N GLY A 42 10.40 24.73 17.90
CA GLY A 42 9.17 24.51 18.67
C GLY A 42 8.04 25.51 18.36
N LEU A 43 8.08 26.14 17.20
CA LEU A 43 7.06 27.01 16.63
C LEU A 43 6.85 26.56 15.17
N PRO A 44 5.67 26.03 14.83
CA PRO A 44 5.39 25.62 13.47
C PRO A 44 5.32 26.86 12.59
N HIS A 45 6.35 27.08 11.76
CA HIS A 45 6.25 28.00 10.64
C HIS A 45 5.05 27.57 9.77
N PRO A 46 4.25 28.49 9.19
CA PRO A 46 3.10 28.12 8.35
C PRO A 46 3.46 27.12 7.23
N ASP A 47 4.66 27.23 6.65
CA ASP A 47 5.22 26.25 5.70
C ASP A 47 5.44 24.85 6.30
N GLY A 48 5.83 24.76 7.57
CA GLY A 48 6.01 23.50 8.28
C GLY A 48 4.69 22.76 8.50
N VAL A 49 3.62 23.49 8.85
CA VAL A 49 2.27 22.90 9.00
C VAL A 49 1.76 22.35 7.68
N LEU A 50 1.92 23.11 6.59
CA LEU A 50 1.49 22.69 5.26
C LEU A 50 2.28 21.47 4.76
N ARG A 51 3.60 21.44 4.99
CA ARG A 51 4.42 20.25 4.71
C ARG A 51 3.93 19.06 5.52
N MET A 52 3.82 19.17 6.84
CA MET A 52 3.35 18.07 7.71
C MET A 52 1.99 17.52 7.28
N GLN A 53 1.04 18.39 6.94
CA GLN A 53 -0.26 17.96 6.41
C GLN A 53 -0.13 17.22 5.08
N GLN A 54 0.72 17.69 4.17
CA GLN A 54 0.94 17.03 2.88
C GLN A 54 1.59 15.66 3.06
N VAL A 55 2.64 15.55 3.87
CA VAL A 55 3.32 14.26 4.11
C VAL A 55 2.39 13.29 4.86
N GLY A 56 1.59 13.80 5.80
CA GLY A 56 0.58 13.01 6.51
C GLY A 56 -0.53 12.47 5.59
N ARG A 57 -1.02 13.28 4.64
CA ARG A 57 -1.97 12.83 3.62
C ARG A 57 -1.37 11.75 2.71
N ASN A 58 -0.11 11.92 2.30
CA ASN A 58 0.58 10.93 1.47
C ASN A 58 0.77 9.61 2.21
N ALA A 59 1.20 9.65 3.48
CA ALA A 59 1.33 8.46 4.32
C ALA A 59 -0.03 7.77 4.55
N GLY A 60 -1.09 8.54 4.79
CA GLY A 60 -2.45 8.03 4.93
C GLY A 60 -2.98 7.36 3.66
N SER A 61 -2.69 7.93 2.47
CA SER A 61 -3.05 7.31 1.19
C SER A 61 -2.29 6.00 0.98
N ALA A 62 -0.97 5.99 1.20
CA ALA A 62 -0.15 4.79 1.06
C ALA A 62 -0.59 3.68 2.02
N LEU A 63 -1.01 4.03 3.25
CA LEU A 63 -1.59 3.07 4.19
C LEU A 63 -2.92 2.49 3.67
N GLN A 64 -3.79 3.32 3.11
CA GLN A 64 -5.05 2.87 2.51
C GLN A 64 -4.80 1.89 1.34
N ASP A 65 -3.81 2.18 0.50
CA ASP A 65 -3.41 1.30 -0.60
C ASP A 65 -2.84 -0.03 -0.11
N TYR A 66 -1.96 -0.01 0.90
CA TYR A 66 -1.47 -1.21 1.55
C TYR A 66 -2.61 -2.05 2.16
N MET A 67 -3.56 -1.41 2.87
CA MET A 67 -4.71 -2.11 3.45
C MET A 67 -5.61 -2.73 2.38
N ARG A 68 -5.79 -2.06 1.22
CA ARG A 68 -6.53 -2.62 0.09
C ARG A 68 -5.83 -3.83 -0.50
N ALA A 69 -4.52 -3.76 -0.74
CA ALA A 69 -3.73 -4.88 -1.24
C ALA A 69 -3.75 -6.06 -0.25
N LEU A 70 -3.58 -5.79 1.05
CA LEU A 70 -3.62 -6.81 2.10
C LEU A 70 -4.98 -7.49 2.16
N LYS A 71 -6.07 -6.72 2.06
CA LYS A 71 -7.42 -7.26 2.03
C LYS A 71 -7.61 -8.20 0.84
N ARG A 72 -7.17 -7.80 -0.36
CA ARG A 72 -7.26 -8.65 -1.58
C ARG A 72 -6.44 -9.93 -1.43
N PHE A 73 -5.22 -9.83 -0.94
CA PHE A 73 -4.37 -10.99 -0.70
C PHE A 73 -4.99 -11.96 0.33
N THR A 74 -5.53 -11.41 1.41
CA THR A 74 -6.20 -12.17 2.47
C THR A 74 -7.47 -12.84 1.95
N ASP A 75 -8.27 -12.13 1.17
CA ASP A 75 -9.51 -12.64 0.60
C ASP A 75 -9.25 -13.78 -0.40
N PHE A 76 -8.22 -13.64 -1.24
CA PHE A 76 -7.77 -14.73 -2.10
C PHE A 76 -7.23 -15.93 -1.31
N THR A 77 -6.43 -15.68 -0.27
CA THR A 77 -5.77 -16.75 0.51
C THR A 77 -6.74 -17.50 1.43
N LEU A 78 -7.68 -16.79 2.07
CA LEU A 78 -8.63 -17.37 3.03
C LEU A 78 -9.93 -17.83 2.37
N ASN A 79 -10.49 -17.04 1.46
CA ASN A 79 -11.80 -17.30 0.86
C ASN A 79 -11.70 -17.86 -0.57
N GLY A 80 -10.50 -17.86 -1.18
CA GLY A 80 -10.34 -18.25 -2.58
C GLY A 80 -10.91 -17.22 -3.56
N THR A 81 -11.24 -16.01 -3.12
CA THR A 81 -11.83 -14.98 -3.98
C THR A 81 -10.78 -14.44 -4.95
N ILE A 82 -11.01 -14.66 -6.24
CA ILE A 82 -10.17 -14.08 -7.29
C ILE A 82 -10.65 -12.66 -7.58
N PRO A 83 -9.77 -11.64 -7.49
CA PRO A 83 -10.14 -10.29 -7.89
C PRO A 83 -10.58 -10.25 -9.36
N PRO A 84 -11.64 -9.50 -9.71
CA PRO A 84 -12.15 -9.43 -11.08
C PRO A 84 -11.14 -8.88 -12.09
N ASP A 85 -10.17 -8.09 -11.63
CA ASP A 85 -9.06 -7.57 -12.43
C ASP A 85 -8.06 -8.65 -12.87
N LEU A 86 -7.98 -9.75 -12.11
CA LEU A 86 -7.10 -10.90 -12.36
C LEU A 86 -7.85 -12.09 -12.97
N LEU A 87 -9.14 -11.95 -13.27
CA LEU A 87 -9.89 -12.96 -13.99
C LEU A 87 -9.42 -12.98 -15.45
N PRO A 88 -9.16 -14.17 -16.03
CA PRO A 88 -8.86 -14.27 -17.45
C PRO A 88 -10.04 -13.67 -18.26
N PRO A 89 -9.77 -13.03 -19.41
CA PRO A 89 -10.83 -12.49 -20.25
C PRO A 89 -11.82 -13.61 -20.59
N ALA A 90 -13.12 -13.33 -20.44
CA ALA A 90 -14.17 -14.29 -20.77
C ALA A 90 -14.04 -14.73 -22.25
N PRO A 91 -14.31 -16.01 -22.56
CA PRO A 91 -14.16 -16.56 -23.91
C PRO A 91 -15.11 -15.91 -24.93
#